data_AF-A0A9E6W8X1-F1
#
_entry.id   AF-A0A9E6W8X1-F1
#
_cell.length_a   1.000
_cell.length_b   1.000
_cell.length_c   1.000
_cell.angle_alpha   90.00
_cell.angle_beta   90.00
_cell.angle_gamma   90.00
#
_symmetry.space_group_name_H-M   'P 1'
#
loop_
_entity.id
_entity.type
_entity.pdbx_description
1 polymer ?
#
loop_
_entity_poly.entity_id
_entity_poly.type
_entity_poly.pdbx_seq_one_letter_code
_entity_poly.pdbx_strand_id
1 'polypeptide(L)'
;MVKKSSFGGLRGFPIMSEQELSFRDRPINLNEKGGRKWVYAKKPDGKWYTRRTIFSWFMLLFFIGAPFIRINGHPLILLDIASRKFIIFGAIFWAQDTFILALLMLSFVLFIVLFTVTFGRLWCGWACPQTIFMEFVFRQMEYLIEGDYNKQKKLDKQPWDLEKTFKKSLKHIVFFGIAFLITNIFLAYLIGGNRLGEVISSGPVNNSGLFIAVFVFTLVFYGVYAFFREQVCIIVCPYG
;
A
#
# COMPACT_ATOMS: atom_id res chain seq x y z
N MET A 1 -36.40 -28.58 -23.95
CA MET A 1 -35.59 -29.31 -24.95
C MET A 1 -34.19 -28.72 -25.01
N VAL A 2 -33.19 -29.49 -24.61
CA VAL A 2 -31.88 -29.73 -25.24
C VAL A 2 -30.91 -30.22 -24.15
N LYS A 3 -30.35 -31.38 -24.42
CA LYS A 3 -29.57 -32.28 -23.58
C LYS A 3 -28.09 -32.13 -23.95
N LYS A 4 -27.18 -32.13 -22.97
CA LYS A 4 -25.76 -32.57 -23.11
C LYS A 4 -25.19 -32.67 -21.69
N SER A 5 -25.03 -33.85 -21.12
CA SER A 5 -24.14 -34.97 -21.43
C SER A 5 -23.06 -35.04 -20.36
N SER A 6 -23.26 -36.02 -19.47
CA SER A 6 -22.26 -36.77 -18.73
C SER A 6 -20.82 -36.56 -19.23
N PHE A 7 -19.98 -36.02 -18.35
CA PHE A 7 -18.58 -36.40 -18.29
C PHE A 7 -18.31 -36.82 -16.85
N GLY A 8 -18.22 -38.14 -16.68
CA GLY A 8 -17.90 -38.75 -15.41
C GLY A 8 -16.45 -38.54 -15.03
N GLY A 9 -16.22 -38.57 -13.72
CA GLY A 9 -15.02 -39.19 -13.16
C GLY A 9 -13.74 -38.36 -13.18
N LEU A 10 -13.68 -37.33 -12.34
CA LEU A 10 -12.48 -37.09 -11.55
C LEU A 10 -12.84 -37.16 -10.08
N ARG A 11 -12.50 -38.30 -9.49
CA ARG A 11 -12.63 -38.63 -8.08
C ARG A 11 -11.83 -37.64 -7.25
N GLY A 12 -12.42 -37.16 -6.15
CA GLY A 12 -11.64 -36.88 -4.94
C GLY A 12 -11.27 -35.42 -4.64
N PHE A 13 -12.13 -34.45 -4.91
CA PHE A 13 -12.13 -33.21 -4.11
C PHE A 13 -13.47 -33.10 -3.38
N PRO A 14 -13.50 -33.04 -2.03
CA PRO A 14 -14.73 -32.68 -1.35
C PRO A 14 -15.11 -31.28 -1.82
N ILE A 15 -16.27 -31.19 -2.48
CA ILE A 15 -16.95 -29.92 -2.70
C ILE A 15 -17.12 -29.33 -1.30
N MET A 16 -16.33 -28.31 -0.97
CA MET A 16 -16.51 -27.54 0.26
C MET A 16 -17.97 -27.11 0.27
N SER A 17 -18.72 -27.68 1.21
CA SER A 17 -20.11 -27.33 1.45
C SER A 17 -20.19 -25.83 1.66
N GLU A 18 -21.30 -25.25 1.22
CA GLU A 18 -21.71 -23.88 1.48
C GLU A 18 -21.91 -23.72 3.00
N GLN A 19 -20.82 -23.67 3.76
CA GLN A 19 -20.84 -23.42 5.19
C GLN A 19 -21.19 -21.94 5.36
N GLU A 20 -22.43 -21.67 5.77
CA GLU A 20 -22.82 -20.36 6.27
C GLU A 20 -21.87 -19.99 7.41
N LEU A 21 -20.97 -19.04 7.14
CA LEU A 21 -19.98 -18.62 8.12
C LEU A 21 -20.72 -17.96 9.28
N SER A 22 -20.63 -18.58 10.47
CA SER A 22 -21.13 -18.03 11.73
C SER A 22 -20.64 -16.59 11.90
N PHE A 23 -21.49 -15.70 12.44
CA PHE A 23 -21.15 -14.29 12.65
C PHE A 23 -19.83 -14.08 13.41
N ARG A 24 -19.43 -15.04 14.26
CA ARG A 24 -18.18 -14.99 15.04
C ARG A 24 -16.94 -15.40 14.25
N ASP A 25 -17.11 -16.19 13.20
CA ASP A 25 -16.02 -16.81 12.44
C ASP A 25 -15.72 -16.08 11.12
N ARG A 26 -16.48 -15.01 10.81
CA ARG A 26 -16.25 -14.18 9.63
C ARG A 26 -15.73 -12.78 10.00
N PRO A 27 -14.74 -12.26 9.27
CA PRO A 27 -14.37 -10.87 9.43
C PRO A 27 -15.51 -9.95 8.93
N ILE A 28 -15.64 -8.76 9.53
CA ILE A 28 -16.80 -7.84 9.41
C ILE A 28 -17.12 -7.41 7.96
N ASN A 29 -16.12 -7.50 7.09
CA ASN A 29 -16.11 -7.17 5.68
C ASN A 29 -16.41 -8.37 4.75
N LEU A 30 -16.82 -9.52 5.31
CA LEU A 30 -17.26 -10.71 4.58
C LEU A 30 -18.75 -10.98 4.83
N ASN A 31 -19.48 -11.32 3.77
CA ASN A 31 -20.88 -11.72 3.84
C ASN A 31 -20.99 -13.19 4.29
N GLU A 32 -22.20 -13.61 4.66
CA GLU A 32 -22.55 -14.99 5.05
C GLU A 32 -22.09 -16.06 4.06
N LYS A 33 -22.10 -15.69 2.77
CA LYS A 33 -21.70 -16.53 1.63
C LYS A 33 -20.23 -16.39 1.22
N GLY A 34 -19.38 -15.77 2.04
CA GLY A 34 -17.97 -15.52 1.73
C GLY A 34 -17.70 -14.38 0.73
N GLY A 35 -18.74 -13.68 0.25
CA GLY A 35 -18.59 -12.54 -0.65
C GLY A 35 -18.11 -11.26 0.06
N ARG A 36 -17.31 -10.43 -0.61
CA ARG A 36 -16.81 -9.17 -0.03
C ARG A 36 -17.93 -8.14 0.17
N LYS A 37 -17.98 -7.55 1.37
CA LYS A 37 -18.79 -6.36 1.69
C LYS A 37 -17.95 -5.10 1.56
N TRP A 38 -18.32 -4.20 0.65
CA TRP A 38 -17.62 -2.93 0.50
C TRP A 38 -17.90 -2.00 1.69
N VAL A 39 -16.85 -1.40 2.25
CA VAL A 39 -16.95 -0.53 3.43
C VAL A 39 -16.87 0.93 2.97
N TYR A 40 -17.95 1.67 3.19
CA TYR A 40 -18.00 3.12 2.97
C TYR A 40 -17.75 3.82 4.29
N ALA A 41 -16.54 4.31 4.46
CA ALA A 41 -16.11 4.81 5.75
C ALA A 41 -16.34 6.33 5.83
N LYS A 42 -16.97 6.77 6.93
CA LYS A 42 -17.34 8.16 7.19
C LYS A 42 -16.09 9.00 7.44
N LYS A 43 -16.07 10.25 6.97
CA LYS A 43 -14.98 11.19 7.26
C LYS A 43 -14.91 11.45 8.77
N PRO A 44 -13.81 11.08 9.47
CA PRO A 44 -13.65 11.35 10.89
C PRO A 44 -13.37 12.84 11.14
N ASP A 45 -13.82 13.34 12.29
CA ASP A 45 -13.57 14.71 12.77
C ASP A 45 -13.17 14.68 14.25
N GLY A 46 -12.34 15.62 14.70
CA GLY A 46 -11.95 15.82 16.09
C GLY A 46 -10.47 16.07 16.34
N LYS A 47 -10.14 16.53 17.56
CA LYS A 47 -8.77 16.91 17.98
C LYS A 47 -7.74 15.78 17.81
N TRP A 48 -8.11 14.54 18.12
CA TRP A 48 -7.24 13.37 17.99
C TRP A 48 -6.98 13.00 16.53
N TYR A 49 -7.99 13.19 15.67
CA TYR A 49 -7.82 13.01 14.23
C TYR A 49 -6.82 14.04 13.69
N THR A 50 -6.94 15.32 14.06
CA THR A 50 -5.98 16.36 13.65
C THR A 50 -4.54 16.04 14.06
N ARG A 51 -4.31 15.58 15.29
CA ARG A 51 -2.97 15.16 15.75
C ARG A 51 -2.42 14.00 14.94
N ARG A 52 -3.26 13.00 14.66
CA ARG A 52 -2.89 11.86 13.80
C ARG A 52 -2.55 12.34 12.39
N THR A 53 -3.34 13.23 11.82
CA THR A 53 -3.11 13.84 10.51
C THR A 53 -1.74 14.53 10.44
N ILE A 54 -1.39 15.34 11.44
CA ILE A 54 -0.09 16.02 11.50
C ILE A 54 1.06 15.01 11.52
N PHE A 55 0.96 13.98 12.37
CA PHE A 55 1.98 12.94 12.45
C PHE A 55 2.13 12.17 11.12
N SER A 56 1.01 11.83 10.48
CA SER A 56 1.02 11.14 9.20
C SER A 56 1.62 12.00 8.08
N TRP A 57 1.30 13.29 8.01
CA TRP A 57 1.93 14.21 7.07
C TRP A 57 3.43 14.37 7.30
N PHE A 58 3.86 14.42 8.56
CA PHE A 58 5.28 14.42 8.91
C PHE A 58 5.99 13.15 8.39
N MET A 59 5.43 11.96 8.65
CA MET A 59 5.94 10.69 8.14
C MET A 59 5.99 10.65 6.60
N LEU A 60 4.95 11.17 5.94
CA LEU A 60 4.86 11.17 4.49
C LEU A 60 5.87 12.14 3.86
N LEU A 61 6.04 13.33 4.45
CA LEU A 61 7.05 14.29 4.04
C LEU A 61 8.46 13.75 4.26
N PHE A 62 8.70 13.07 5.38
CA PHE A 62 9.95 12.38 5.63
C PHE A 62 10.21 11.27 4.59
N PHE A 63 9.20 10.46 4.28
CA PHE A 63 9.31 9.41 3.25
C PHE A 63 9.63 9.97 1.87
N ILE A 64 8.99 11.08 1.48
CA ILE A 64 9.25 11.73 0.19
C ILE A 64 10.62 12.40 0.21
N GLY A 65 11.00 13.08 1.29
CA GLY A 65 12.19 13.92 1.37
C GLY A 65 13.50 13.18 1.64
N ALA A 66 13.47 12.08 2.40
CA ALA A 66 14.67 11.37 2.83
C ALA A 66 15.61 10.92 1.68
N PRO A 67 15.16 10.40 0.52
CA PRO A 67 16.09 10.00 -0.55
C PRO A 67 16.72 11.21 -1.29
N PHE A 68 16.15 12.42 -1.15
CA PHE A 68 16.67 13.64 -1.79
C PHE A 68 17.56 14.47 -0.88
N ILE A 69 17.35 14.40 0.44
CA ILE A 69 18.21 15.08 1.41
C ILE A 69 19.58 14.41 1.43
N ARG A 70 20.64 15.22 1.37
CA ARG A 70 22.03 14.76 1.43
C ARG A 70 22.74 15.28 2.65
N ILE A 71 23.52 14.41 3.25
CA ILE A 71 24.43 14.72 4.36
C ILE A 71 25.80 14.19 3.93
N ASN A 72 26.82 15.05 3.95
CA ASN A 72 28.20 14.70 3.57
C ASN A 72 28.34 14.12 2.14
N GLY A 73 27.56 14.63 1.18
CA GLY A 73 27.62 14.19 -0.23
C GLY A 73 26.89 12.88 -0.54
N HIS A 74 26.33 12.21 0.46
CA HIS A 74 25.55 10.97 0.29
C HIS A 74 24.06 11.19 0.61
N PRO A 75 23.14 10.45 -0.05
CA PRO A 75 21.72 10.45 0.33
C PRO A 75 21.53 10.03 1.79
N LEU A 76 20.52 10.59 2.45
CA LEU A 76 20.22 10.30 3.85
C LEU A 76 19.91 8.82 4.07
N ILE A 77 19.16 8.20 3.14
CA ILE A 77 18.93 6.76 3.12
C ILE A 77 19.11 6.26 1.68
N LEU A 78 20.01 5.31 1.47
CA LEU A 78 20.21 4.60 0.21
C LEU A 78 20.40 3.11 0.50
N LEU A 79 19.58 2.27 -0.11
CA LEU A 79 19.63 0.82 0.00
C LEU A 79 20.00 0.24 -1.38
N ASP A 80 21.27 0.38 -1.75
CA ASP A 80 21.76 -0.14 -3.03
C ASP A 80 22.08 -1.63 -2.91
N ILE A 81 21.08 -2.45 -3.25
CA ILE A 81 21.20 -3.91 -3.26
C ILE A 81 22.14 -4.39 -4.37
N ALA A 82 22.23 -3.65 -5.49
CA ALA A 82 23.03 -4.05 -6.64
C ALA A 82 24.53 -3.91 -6.37
N SER A 83 24.93 -2.78 -5.78
CA SER A 83 26.34 -2.54 -5.38
C SER A 83 26.66 -3.00 -3.95
N ARG A 84 25.68 -3.57 -3.23
CA ARG A 84 25.78 -4.01 -1.83
C ARG A 84 26.29 -2.91 -0.89
N LYS A 85 25.83 -1.68 -1.15
CA LYS A 85 26.19 -0.47 -0.42
C LYS A 85 24.94 0.11 0.24
N PHE A 86 24.96 0.20 1.56
CA PHE A 86 23.87 0.77 2.34
C PHE A 86 24.35 2.09 2.95
N ILE A 87 23.60 3.16 2.75
CA ILE A 87 23.88 4.45 3.37
C ILE A 87 22.71 4.76 4.29
N ILE A 88 22.97 4.92 5.58
CA ILE A 88 21.95 5.21 6.58
C ILE A 88 22.40 6.44 7.38
N PHE A 89 21.59 7.50 7.36
CA PHE A 89 21.88 8.81 7.95
C PHE A 89 23.24 9.40 7.50
N GLY A 90 23.64 9.16 6.25
CA GLY A 90 24.91 9.63 5.68
C GLY A 90 26.14 8.80 6.06
N ALA A 91 26.01 7.79 6.94
CA ALA A 91 27.07 6.82 7.21
C ALA A 91 27.05 5.71 6.15
N ILE A 92 28.23 5.34 5.63
CA ILE A 92 28.39 4.32 4.61
C ILE A 92 28.62 2.97 5.30
N PHE A 93 27.72 2.02 5.04
CA PHE A 93 27.84 0.63 5.46
C PHE A 93 28.10 -0.23 4.24
N TRP A 94 29.28 -0.86 4.22
CA TRP A 94 29.61 -1.87 3.22
C TRP A 94 29.10 -3.23 3.68
N ALA A 95 28.61 -4.05 2.76
CA ALA A 95 28.16 -5.41 3.08
C ALA A 95 29.28 -6.32 3.65
N GLN A 96 30.56 -5.94 3.51
CA GLN A 96 31.71 -6.63 4.10
C GLN A 96 31.78 -6.48 5.64
N ASP A 97 31.23 -5.40 6.21
CA ASP A 97 31.10 -5.20 7.66
C ASP A 97 29.80 -5.84 8.18
N THR A 98 29.52 -7.06 7.72
CA THR A 98 28.23 -7.74 7.93
C THR A 98 27.91 -7.89 9.42
N PHE A 99 28.92 -7.95 10.30
CA PHE A 99 28.72 -8.07 11.75
C PHE A 99 28.07 -6.83 12.38
N ILE A 100 28.57 -5.62 12.07
CA ILE A 100 28.01 -4.36 12.59
C ILE A 100 26.62 -4.13 12.00
N LEU A 101 26.47 -4.38 10.70
CA LEU A 101 25.18 -4.27 10.02
C LEU A 101 24.16 -5.26 10.58
N ALA A 102 24.55 -6.52 10.81
CA ALA A 102 23.66 -7.55 11.35
C ALA A 102 23.22 -7.22 12.79
N LEU A 103 24.13 -6.74 13.65
CA LEU A 103 23.78 -6.31 15.00
C LEU A 103 22.80 -5.11 14.98
N LEU A 104 23.04 -4.14 14.09
CA LEU A 104 22.15 -2.99 13.94
C LEU A 104 20.77 -3.41 13.42
N MET A 105 20.71 -4.25 12.39
CA MET A 105 19.45 -4.77 11.86
C MET A 105 18.71 -5.63 12.88
N LEU A 106 19.42 -6.50 13.61
CA LEU A 106 18.83 -7.33 14.66
C LEU A 106 18.25 -6.46 15.78
N SER A 107 19.02 -5.49 16.28
CA SER A 107 18.57 -4.55 17.30
C SER A 107 17.33 -3.76 16.82
N PHE A 108 17.35 -3.30 15.57
CA PHE A 108 16.22 -2.58 14.97
C PHE A 108 14.96 -3.45 14.84
N VAL A 109 15.09 -4.69 14.37
CA VAL A 109 13.97 -5.64 14.25
C VAL A 109 13.40 -5.97 15.63
N LEU A 110 14.25 -6.27 16.62
CA LEU A 110 13.81 -6.54 17.99
C LEU A 110 13.10 -5.34 18.61
N PHE A 111 13.62 -4.13 18.38
CA PHE A 111 12.97 -2.90 18.81
C PHE A 111 11.58 -2.75 18.19
N ILE A 112 11.43 -2.98 16.88
CA ILE A 112 10.13 -2.94 16.21
C ILE A 112 9.18 -3.99 16.79
N VAL A 113 9.62 -5.25 16.93
CA VAL A 113 8.77 -6.34 17.44
C VAL A 113 8.31 -6.05 18.88
N LEU A 114 9.22 -5.61 19.75
CA LEU A 114 8.89 -5.23 21.12
C LEU A 114 7.87 -4.07 21.14
N PHE A 115 8.09 -3.07 20.29
CA PHE A 115 7.19 -1.93 20.16
C PHE A 115 5.81 -2.34 19.63
N THR A 116 5.73 -3.22 18.62
CA THR A 116 4.45 -3.67 18.04
C THR A 116 3.69 -4.61 18.96
N VAL A 117 4.36 -5.44 19.76
CA VAL A 117 3.70 -6.29 20.76
C VAL A 117 3.15 -5.44 21.91
N THR A 118 3.91 -4.44 22.36
CA THR A 118 3.52 -3.60 23.51
C THR A 118 2.47 -2.53 23.13
N PHE A 119 2.63 -1.91 21.95
CA PHE A 119 1.82 -0.77 21.49
C PHE A 119 1.10 -1.04 20.16
N GLY A 120 0.79 -2.30 19.85
CA GLY A 120 0.28 -2.72 18.54
C GLY A 120 -0.93 -1.94 18.04
N ARG A 121 -1.95 -1.71 18.88
CA ARG A 121 -3.13 -0.93 18.47
C ARG A 121 -2.81 0.55 18.23
N LEU A 122 -1.88 1.13 18.98
CA LEU A 122 -1.41 2.51 18.76
C LEU A 122 -0.65 2.58 17.42
N TRP A 123 0.26 1.63 17.18
CA TRP A 123 1.03 1.53 15.94
C TRP A 123 0.13 1.35 14.72
N CYS A 124 -0.76 0.36 14.74
CA CYS A 124 -1.73 0.09 13.67
C CYS A 124 -2.60 1.30 13.33
N GLY A 125 -2.97 2.10 14.34
CA GLY A 125 -3.80 3.30 14.17
C GLY A 125 -3.06 4.58 13.77
N TRP A 126 -1.78 4.75 14.11
CA TRP A 126 -1.03 6.02 13.96
C TRP A 126 0.14 5.95 12.99
N ALA A 127 0.95 4.89 13.07
CA ALA A 127 2.25 4.80 12.37
C ALA A 127 2.27 3.75 11.26
N CYS A 128 1.27 2.88 11.20
CA CYS A 128 1.20 1.84 10.18
C CYS A 128 1.19 2.45 8.78
N PRO A 129 2.15 2.09 7.90
CA PRO A 129 2.27 2.67 6.58
C PRO A 129 1.01 2.39 5.74
N GLN A 130 0.42 1.20 5.88
CA GLN A 130 -0.83 0.85 5.19
C GLN A 130 -1.97 1.79 5.57
N THR A 131 -2.14 2.07 6.86
CA THR A 131 -3.16 3.00 7.36
C THR A 131 -2.87 4.43 6.88
N ILE A 132 -1.60 4.86 6.92
CA ILE A 132 -1.23 6.23 6.53
C ILE A 132 -1.55 6.48 5.06
N PHE A 133 -1.08 5.62 4.15
CA PHE A 133 -1.35 5.76 2.73
C PHE A 133 -2.85 5.64 2.43
N MET A 134 -3.52 4.65 3.01
CA MET A 134 -4.94 4.42 2.74
C MET A 134 -5.82 5.58 3.23
N GLU A 135 -5.67 6.00 4.49
CA GLU A 135 -6.53 7.00 5.13
C GLU A 135 -6.21 8.43 4.70
N PHE A 136 -4.92 8.80 4.60
CA PHE A 136 -4.50 10.19 4.36
C PHE A 136 -4.21 10.52 2.91
N VAL A 137 -3.91 9.53 2.07
CA VAL A 137 -3.67 9.76 0.63
C VAL A 137 -4.88 9.33 -0.18
N PHE A 138 -5.13 8.02 -0.29
CA PHE A 138 -6.13 7.49 -1.22
C PHE A 138 -7.55 7.91 -0.84
N ARG A 139 -7.87 7.87 0.45
CA ARG A 139 -9.23 8.17 0.92
C ARG A 139 -9.53 9.66 0.97
N GLN A 140 -8.55 10.54 1.23
CA GLN A 140 -8.73 11.98 1.05
C GLN A 140 -9.02 12.33 -0.41
N MET A 141 -8.29 11.72 -1.36
CA MET A 141 -8.58 11.90 -2.78
C MET A 141 -9.94 11.34 -3.18
N GLU A 142 -10.36 10.20 -2.62
CA GLU A 142 -11.71 9.66 -2.82
C GLU A 142 -12.79 10.61 -2.30
N TYR A 143 -12.58 11.23 -1.13
CA TYR A 143 -13.51 12.24 -0.59
C TYR A 143 -13.56 13.51 -1.44
N LEU A 144 -12.46 13.93 -2.04
CA LEU A 144 -12.42 15.09 -2.92
C LEU A 144 -13.17 14.84 -4.24
N ILE A 145 -13.13 13.61 -4.78
CA ILE A 145 -13.74 13.25 -6.06
C ILE A 145 -15.20 12.79 -5.92
N GLU A 146 -15.47 11.84 -5.01
CA GLU A 146 -16.79 11.20 -4.85
C GLU A 146 -17.62 11.79 -3.69
N GLY A 147 -16.98 12.51 -2.76
CA GLY A 147 -17.62 13.06 -1.56
C GLY A 147 -17.66 12.09 -0.38
N ASP A 148 -18.39 12.46 0.67
CA ASP A 148 -18.54 11.66 1.91
C ASP A 148 -19.35 10.37 1.68
N TYR A 149 -19.37 9.48 2.68
CA TYR A 149 -19.90 8.11 2.59
C TYR A 149 -21.32 8.02 2.00
N ASN A 150 -22.21 8.98 2.32
CA ASN A 150 -23.58 9.01 1.78
C ASN A 150 -23.59 9.27 0.26
N LYS A 151 -22.72 10.17 -0.22
CA LYS A 151 -22.60 10.48 -1.65
C LYS A 151 -22.01 9.31 -2.41
N GLN A 152 -21.00 8.64 -1.85
CA GLN A 152 -20.41 7.42 -2.42
C GLN A 152 -21.45 6.30 -2.55
N LYS A 153 -22.21 6.04 -1.46
CA LYS A 153 -23.26 5.02 -1.46
C LYS A 153 -24.38 5.33 -2.47
N LYS A 154 -24.73 6.61 -2.64
CA LYS A 154 -25.70 7.05 -3.65
C LYS A 154 -25.16 6.87 -5.07
N LEU A 155 -23.92 7.29 -5.31
CA LEU A 155 -23.25 7.19 -6.61
C LEU A 155 -23.10 5.74 -7.08
N ASP A 156 -22.80 4.82 -6.15
CA ASP A 156 -22.67 3.40 -6.49
C ASP A 156 -24.01 2.75 -6.84
N LYS A 157 -25.11 3.18 -6.20
CA LYS A 157 -26.47 2.71 -6.49
C LYS A 157 -27.09 3.33 -7.75
N GLN A 158 -26.58 4.47 -8.21
CA GLN A 158 -27.07 5.14 -9.42
C GLN A 158 -26.71 4.31 -10.67
N PRO A 159 -27.55 4.30 -11.73
CA PRO A 159 -27.18 3.74 -13.03
C PRO A 159 -25.89 4.38 -13.59
N TRP A 160 -25.27 3.70 -14.57
CA TRP A 160 -24.11 4.23 -15.27
C TRP A 160 -24.51 5.45 -16.10
N ASP A 161 -24.25 6.63 -15.54
CA ASP A 161 -24.43 7.92 -16.17
C ASP A 161 -23.07 8.57 -16.44
N LEU A 162 -23.02 9.61 -17.28
CA LEU A 162 -21.80 10.35 -17.63
C LEU A 162 -21.09 10.88 -16.38
N GLU A 163 -21.85 11.38 -15.39
CA GLU A 163 -21.30 11.85 -14.11
C GLU A 163 -20.60 10.72 -13.34
N LYS A 164 -21.21 9.53 -13.30
CA LYS A 164 -20.66 8.36 -12.59
C LYS A 164 -19.39 7.87 -13.27
N THR A 165 -19.42 7.72 -14.59
CA THR A 165 -18.27 7.29 -15.38
C THR A 165 -17.11 8.26 -15.23
N PHE A 166 -17.37 9.57 -15.30
CA PHE A 166 -16.33 10.58 -15.11
C PHE A 166 -15.70 10.52 -13.71
N LYS A 167 -16.52 10.49 -12.65
CA LYS A 167 -16.01 10.43 -11.26
C LYS A 167 -15.21 9.16 -10.99
N LYS A 168 -15.69 8.00 -11.47
CA LYS A 168 -14.99 6.72 -11.29
C LYS A 168 -13.68 6.67 -12.09
N SER A 169 -13.70 7.10 -13.35
CA SER A 169 -12.48 7.18 -14.17
C SER A 169 -11.46 8.15 -13.56
N LEU A 170 -11.90 9.34 -13.12
CA LEU A 170 -11.03 10.31 -12.47
C LEU A 170 -10.38 9.73 -11.21
N LYS A 171 -11.16 9.01 -10.38
CA LYS A 171 -10.60 8.32 -9.21
C LYS A 171 -9.49 7.35 -9.60
N HIS A 172 -9.73 6.49 -10.58
CA HIS A 172 -8.74 5.48 -10.99
C HIS A 172 -7.49 6.12 -11.60
N ILE A 173 -7.64 7.20 -12.38
CA ILE A 173 -6.50 7.96 -12.93
C ILE A 173 -5.67 8.57 -11.80
N VAL A 174 -6.31 9.22 -10.82
CA VAL A 174 -5.63 9.82 -9.67
C VAL A 174 -4.94 8.76 -8.82
N PHE A 175 -5.60 7.63 -8.55
CA PHE A 175 -5.03 6.53 -7.77
C PHE A 175 -3.81 5.93 -8.46
N PHE A 176 -3.89 5.73 -9.78
CA PHE A 176 -2.77 5.24 -10.57
C PHE A 176 -1.60 6.24 -10.57
N GLY A 177 -1.87 7.54 -10.74
CA GLY A 177 -0.86 8.59 -10.69
C GLY A 177 -0.13 8.66 -9.34
N ILE A 178 -0.87 8.53 -8.24
CA ILE A 178 -0.29 8.49 -6.88
C ILE A 178 0.54 7.22 -6.68
N ALA A 179 0.03 6.05 -7.10
CA ALA A 179 0.78 4.80 -7.02
C ALA A 179 2.10 4.90 -7.79
N PHE A 180 2.06 5.46 -9.01
CA PHE A 180 3.24 5.68 -9.84
C PHE A 180 4.25 6.60 -9.14
N LEU A 181 3.79 7.70 -8.55
CA LEU A 181 4.65 8.63 -7.81
C LEU A 181 5.34 7.94 -6.63
N ILE A 182 4.59 7.20 -5.82
CA ILE A 182 5.12 6.49 -4.64
C ILE A 182 6.12 5.41 -5.06
N THR A 183 5.85 4.67 -6.14
CA THR A 183 6.80 3.68 -6.67
C THR A 183 8.10 4.34 -7.14
N ASN A 184 8.05 5.52 -7.75
CA ASN A 184 9.26 6.27 -8.13
C ASN A 184 10.05 6.73 -6.90
N ILE A 185 9.38 7.24 -5.87
CA ILE A 185 10.04 7.60 -4.61
C ILE A 185 10.69 6.37 -3.96
N PHE A 186 9.99 5.23 -3.95
CA PHE A 186 10.54 3.98 -3.45
C PHE A 186 11.77 3.53 -4.25
N LEU A 187 11.76 3.71 -5.57
CA LEU A 187 12.93 3.45 -6.40
C LEU A 187 14.09 4.40 -6.05
N ALA A 188 13.82 5.66 -5.69
CA ALA A 188 14.84 6.60 -5.23
C ALA A 188 15.60 6.08 -3.98
N TYR A 189 14.94 5.31 -3.11
CA TYR A 189 15.61 4.66 -1.98
C TYR A 189 16.55 3.52 -2.41
N LEU A 190 16.32 2.88 -3.55
CA LEU A 190 17.13 1.77 -4.04
C LEU A 190 18.33 2.24 -4.89
N ILE A 191 18.10 3.15 -5.84
CA ILE A 191 19.13 3.58 -6.80
C ILE A 191 19.66 4.99 -6.52
N GLY A 192 19.02 5.74 -5.61
CA GLY A 192 19.36 7.13 -5.28
C GLY A 192 18.61 8.15 -6.14
N GLY A 193 18.30 9.32 -5.55
CA GLY A 193 17.53 10.37 -6.22
C GLY A 193 18.15 10.93 -7.50
N ASN A 194 19.48 11.06 -7.59
CA ASN A 194 20.16 11.51 -8.81
C ASN A 194 19.99 10.53 -9.97
N ARG A 195 20.30 9.26 -9.69
CA ARG A 195 20.24 8.20 -10.69
C ARG A 195 18.81 7.99 -11.15
N LEU A 196 17.82 8.16 -10.26
CA LEU A 196 16.42 8.20 -10.66
C LEU A 196 16.14 9.34 -11.65
N GLY A 197 16.62 10.55 -11.38
CA GLY A 197 16.51 11.67 -12.30
C GLY A 197 17.11 11.37 -13.67
N GLU A 198 18.32 10.80 -13.71
CA GLU A 198 18.98 10.36 -14.94
C GLU A 198 18.21 9.26 -15.68
N VAL A 199 17.66 8.28 -14.96
CA VAL A 199 16.83 7.19 -15.52
C VAL A 199 15.55 7.74 -16.13
N ILE A 200 14.93 8.74 -15.48
CA ILE A 200 13.73 9.41 -16.00
C ILE A 200 14.08 10.23 -17.25
N SER A 201 15.18 10.99 -17.22
CA SER A 201 15.61 11.85 -18.36
C SER A 201 16.12 11.06 -19.56
N SER A 202 16.78 9.91 -19.34
CA SER A 202 17.29 9.05 -20.42
C SER A 202 16.19 8.23 -21.11
N GLY A 203 14.96 8.27 -20.59
CA GLY A 203 13.79 7.66 -21.20
C GLY A 203 13.66 6.15 -20.98
N PRO A 204 12.44 5.61 -21.16
CA PRO A 204 12.11 4.22 -20.84
C PRO A 204 12.83 3.19 -21.73
N VAL A 205 13.26 3.61 -22.94
CA VAL A 205 13.91 2.72 -23.92
C VAL A 205 15.32 2.33 -23.47
N ASN A 206 16.07 3.27 -22.89
CA ASN A 206 17.45 3.03 -22.45
C ASN A 206 17.53 2.24 -21.13
N ASN A 207 16.46 2.25 -20.33
CA ASN A 207 16.38 1.60 -19.03
C ASN A 207 15.16 0.67 -18.94
N SER A 208 14.94 -0.15 -19.97
CA SER A 208 13.75 -0.99 -20.11
C SER A 208 13.51 -1.90 -18.89
N GLY A 209 14.58 -2.48 -18.31
CA GLY A 209 14.48 -3.31 -17.11
C GLY A 209 13.93 -2.57 -15.88
N LEU A 210 14.46 -1.37 -15.60
CA LEU A 210 13.97 -0.55 -14.47
C LEU A 210 12.56 -0.03 -14.73
N PHE A 211 12.25 0.34 -15.98
CA PHE A 211 10.91 0.82 -16.33
C PHE A 211 9.85 -0.26 -16.18
N ILE A 212 10.12 -1.49 -16.63
CA ILE A 212 9.23 -2.64 -16.44
C ILE A 212 9.03 -2.90 -14.94
N ALA A 213 10.11 -2.87 -14.15
CA ALA A 213 10.00 -3.04 -12.70
C ALA A 213 9.10 -1.97 -12.07
N VAL A 214 9.32 -0.69 -12.38
CA VAL A 214 8.48 0.42 -11.89
C VAL A 214 7.02 0.23 -12.29
N PHE A 215 6.75 -0.16 -13.54
CA PHE A 215 5.40 -0.37 -14.02
C PHE A 215 4.70 -1.51 -13.27
N VAL A 216 5.37 -2.65 -13.11
CA VAL A 216 4.83 -3.81 -12.37
C VAL A 216 4.60 -3.44 -10.90
N PHE A 217 5.57 -2.80 -10.24
CA PHE A 217 5.40 -2.35 -8.85
C PHE A 217 4.26 -1.33 -8.72
N THR A 218 4.11 -0.42 -9.67
CA THR A 218 3.00 0.54 -9.72
C THR A 218 1.66 -0.18 -9.82
N LEU A 219 1.54 -1.20 -10.69
CA LEU A 219 0.31 -1.98 -10.84
C LEU A 219 -0.05 -2.76 -9.59
N VAL A 220 0.94 -3.37 -8.93
CA VAL A 220 0.73 -4.08 -7.66
C VAL A 220 0.28 -3.10 -6.58
N PHE A 221 0.97 -1.96 -6.44
CA PHE A 221 0.64 -0.94 -5.45
C PHE A 221 -0.76 -0.36 -5.70
N TYR A 222 -1.07 -0.01 -6.94
CA TYR A 222 -2.41 0.39 -7.36
C TYR A 222 -3.45 -0.68 -7.02
N GLY A 223 -3.15 -1.96 -7.30
CA GLY A 223 -4.04 -3.09 -6.99
C GLY A 223 -4.36 -3.19 -5.50
N VAL A 224 -3.33 -3.03 -4.66
CA VAL A 224 -3.45 -3.04 -3.20
C VAL A 224 -4.34 -1.91 -2.71
N TYR A 225 -4.17 -0.67 -3.17
CA TYR A 225 -4.93 0.46 -2.63
C TYR A 225 -6.27 0.74 -3.33
N ALA A 226 -6.42 0.37 -4.60
CA ALA A 226 -7.68 0.54 -5.31
C ALA A 226 -8.69 -0.57 -4.97
N PHE A 227 -8.20 -1.82 -4.89
CA PHE A 227 -9.06 -2.98 -4.68
C PHE A 227 -8.88 -3.56 -3.29
N PHE A 228 -7.69 -3.95 -2.88
CA PHE A 228 -7.50 -4.74 -1.64
C PHE A 228 -7.79 -3.91 -0.38
N ARG A 229 -7.38 -2.64 -0.33
CA ARG A 229 -7.67 -1.62 0.70
C ARG A 229 -7.49 -2.17 2.13
N GLU A 230 -8.56 -2.19 2.91
CA GLU A 230 -8.57 -2.60 4.31
C GLU A 230 -8.40 -4.12 4.49
N GLN A 231 -8.51 -4.92 3.41
CA GLN A 231 -8.25 -6.36 3.46
C GLN A 231 -6.80 -6.69 3.83
N VAL A 232 -5.85 -5.80 3.53
CA VAL A 232 -4.46 -5.96 3.98
C VAL A 232 -4.40 -6.06 5.50
N CYS A 233 -5.10 -5.17 6.20
CA CYS A 233 -5.05 -5.11 7.65
C CYS A 233 -5.78 -6.27 8.32
N ILE A 234 -6.76 -6.87 7.65
CA ILE A 234 -7.60 -7.94 8.22
C ILE A 234 -7.06 -9.34 7.88
N ILE A 235 -6.52 -9.52 6.66
CA ILE A 235 -6.09 -10.82 6.15
C ILE A 235 -4.58 -10.99 6.25
N VAL A 236 -3.80 -9.95 5.94
CA VAL A 236 -2.34 -10.04 5.79
C VAL A 236 -1.61 -9.60 7.06
N CYS A 237 -2.16 -8.60 7.76
CA CYS A 237 -1.53 -8.07 8.95
C CYS A 237 -1.71 -9.04 10.13
N PRO A 238 -0.63 -9.43 10.82
CA PRO A 238 -0.72 -10.29 12.01
C PRO A 238 -1.34 -9.59 13.23
N TYR A 239 -1.65 -8.29 13.11
CA TYR A 239 -2.15 -7.43 14.20
C TYR A 239 -3.57 -6.89 13.97
N GLY A 240 -4.28 -7.41 12.95
CA GLY A 240 -5.64 -7.02 12.57
C GLY A 240 -6.66 -7.23 13.68
#